data_AF-A0A950DII9-F1
#
_entry.id   AF-A0A950DII9-F1
#
_cell.length_a   1.000
_cell.length_b   1.000
_cell.length_c   1.000
_cell.angle_alpha   90.00
_cell.angle_beta   90.00
_cell.angle_gamma   90.00
#
_symmetry.space_group_name_H-M   'P 1'
#
loop_
_entity.id
_entity.type
_entity.pdbx_description
1 polymer ?
#
loop_
_entity_poly.entity_id
_entity_poly.type
_entity_poly.pdbx_seq_one_letter_code
_entity_poly.pdbx_strand_id
1 'polypeptide(L)'
;MFSSIDEVIERFAKNNYIASRRIATVIYLASSLKKPILVEGPAGVGKTDLAKVLAASLGHELIRLQCYEGLDEGKALYEWEYAKQLLYTQILKDKISEVLTGAKGLAEAVDRIAREDEVFFSERFVLPRPLLKAIHSENQCVLLVDEIDKADAEFEAFLLELLSDFQISVPELGTLTAKHIPLVILTSNNAREMSDALKRRCLHLYIDFPDRKQELAIIRLKVPEAADKLAEEVVAVVQSLRKLDLKKTPGISETLDWVKALTLLNVQKLDDELVNETLDTIVKYEGDVRKAQEELKDYVRRVRARRGADATGSSDKDLLN
;
A
#
# COMPACT_ATOMS: atom_id res chain seq x y z
N MET A 1 17.93 10.09 -2.42
CA MET A 1 17.15 11.12 -1.71
C MET A 1 16.64 12.15 -2.70
N PHE A 2 15.55 12.84 -2.37
CA PHE A 2 15.03 13.96 -3.16
C PHE A 2 15.70 15.26 -2.74
N SER A 3 16.01 16.13 -3.70
CA SER A 3 16.60 17.45 -3.50
C SER A 3 15.55 18.54 -3.30
N SER A 4 14.32 18.36 -3.82
CA SER A 4 13.23 19.32 -3.66
C SER A 4 11.85 18.66 -3.69
N ILE A 5 10.82 19.41 -3.27
CA ILE A 5 9.42 18.99 -3.35
C ILE A 5 8.98 18.83 -4.82
N ASP A 6 9.44 19.71 -5.70
CA ASP A 6 9.09 19.68 -7.13
C ASP A 6 9.68 18.45 -7.82
N GLU A 7 10.88 18.02 -7.40
CA GLU A 7 11.49 16.77 -7.88
C GLU A 7 10.67 15.54 -7.48
N VAL A 8 10.08 15.52 -6.29
CA VAL A 8 9.18 14.43 -5.87
C VAL A 8 7.99 14.35 -6.83
N ILE A 9 7.37 15.49 -7.14
CA ILE A 9 6.22 15.55 -8.05
C ILE A 9 6.61 15.04 -9.44
N GLU A 10 7.74 15.49 -9.98
CA GLU A 10 8.21 15.09 -11.31
C GLU A 10 8.53 13.60 -11.38
N ARG A 11 9.26 13.06 -10.39
CA ARG A 11 9.61 11.63 -10.35
C ARG A 11 8.38 10.74 -10.15
N PHE A 12 7.40 11.19 -9.37
CA PHE A 12 6.16 10.45 -9.15
C PHE A 12 5.31 10.44 -10.43
N ALA A 13 5.24 11.57 -11.15
CA ALA A 13 4.55 11.65 -12.43
C ALA A 13 5.18 10.70 -13.48
N LYS A 14 6.51 10.60 -13.54
CA LYS A 14 7.23 9.63 -14.39
C LYS A 14 6.90 8.17 -14.04
N ASN A 15 6.54 7.89 -12.79
CA ASN A 15 6.12 6.58 -12.31
C ASN A 15 4.59 6.43 -12.27
N ASN A 16 3.86 7.18 -13.10
CA ASN A 16 2.41 7.09 -13.26
C ASN A 16 1.61 7.36 -11.98
N TYR A 17 2.05 8.32 -11.16
CA TYR A 17 1.35 8.75 -9.94
C TYR A 17 1.24 10.27 -9.87
N ILE A 18 0.03 10.76 -9.62
CA ILE A 18 -0.25 12.20 -9.51
C ILE A 18 -0.16 12.61 -8.05
N ALA A 19 1.00 13.09 -7.64
CA ALA A 19 1.21 13.62 -6.29
C ALA A 19 0.68 15.05 -6.18
N SER A 20 -0.18 15.30 -5.19
CA SER A 20 -0.47 16.67 -4.76
C SER A 20 0.75 17.28 -4.07
N ARG A 21 0.82 18.62 -4.01
CA ARG A 21 1.89 19.30 -3.27
C ARG A 21 1.96 18.85 -1.81
N ARG A 22 0.83 18.54 -1.17
CA ARG A 22 0.77 18.00 0.19
C ARG A 22 1.46 16.64 0.28
N ILE A 23 1.15 15.71 -0.62
CA ILE A 23 1.78 14.38 -0.67
C ILE A 23 3.29 14.55 -0.88
N ALA A 24 3.70 15.35 -1.86
CA ALA A 24 5.10 15.57 -2.17
C ALA A 24 5.89 16.17 -0.99
N THR A 25 5.32 17.15 -0.29
CA THR A 25 5.93 17.73 0.92
C THR A 25 6.14 16.69 2.01
N VAL A 26 5.14 15.85 2.30
CA VAL A 26 5.28 14.82 3.34
C VAL A 26 6.34 13.79 2.97
N ILE A 27 6.37 13.33 1.71
CA ILE A 27 7.40 12.41 1.21
C ILE A 27 8.80 13.03 1.32
N TYR A 28 8.96 14.29 0.92
CA TYR A 28 10.23 15.01 1.02
C TYR A 28 10.71 15.13 2.48
N LEU A 29 9.81 15.54 3.39
CA LEU A 29 10.10 15.66 4.81
C LEU A 29 10.42 14.30 5.44
N ALA A 30 9.67 13.25 5.11
CA ALA A 30 9.93 11.90 5.60
C ALA A 30 11.31 11.39 5.17
N SER A 31 11.67 11.59 3.90
CA SER A 31 12.98 11.20 3.37
C SER A 31 14.13 11.98 4.02
N SER A 32 13.90 13.23 4.40
CA SER A 32 14.94 14.09 4.99
C SER A 32 15.08 13.88 6.51
N LEU A 33 13.96 13.70 7.21
CA LEU A 33 13.90 13.50 8.66
C LEU A 33 14.06 12.03 9.07
N LYS A 34 14.06 11.11 8.10
CA LYS A 34 14.05 9.65 8.33
C LYS A 34 12.91 9.22 9.25
N LYS A 35 11.74 9.84 9.08
CA LYS A 35 10.54 9.55 9.86
C LYS A 35 9.57 8.66 9.06
N PRO A 36 8.89 7.71 9.72
CA PRO A 36 7.83 6.92 9.08
C PRO A 36 6.65 7.83 8.68
N ILE A 37 5.91 7.41 7.66
CA ILE A 37 4.69 8.09 7.19
C ILE A 37 3.49 7.20 7.50
N LEU A 38 2.48 7.75 8.18
CA LEU A 38 1.19 7.10 8.35
C LEU A 38 0.21 7.67 7.33
N VAL A 39 -0.18 6.83 6.37
CA VAL A 39 -1.09 7.16 5.27
C VAL A 39 -2.48 6.62 5.60
N GLU A 40 -3.39 7.53 5.93
CA GLU A 40 -4.79 7.21 6.23
C GLU A 40 -5.69 7.65 5.07
N GLY A 41 -6.81 6.95 4.90
CA GLY A 41 -7.82 7.32 3.91
C GLY A 41 -8.76 6.18 3.57
N PRO A 42 -9.76 6.40 2.71
CA PRO A 42 -10.64 5.35 2.22
C PRO A 42 -9.90 4.26 1.42
N ALA A 43 -10.51 3.10 1.25
CA ALA A 43 -9.96 2.05 0.39
C ALA A 43 -9.92 2.51 -1.08
N GLY A 44 -8.89 2.09 -1.82
CA GLY A 44 -8.80 2.36 -3.26
C GLY A 44 -8.39 3.79 -3.65
N VAL A 45 -7.88 4.61 -2.74
CA VAL A 45 -7.36 5.98 -3.03
C VAL A 45 -5.87 6.00 -3.39
N GLY A 46 -5.21 4.85 -3.53
CA GLY A 46 -3.82 4.75 -3.94
C GLY A 46 -2.78 4.81 -2.82
N LYS A 47 -3.15 4.51 -1.57
CA LYS A 47 -2.22 4.46 -0.41
C LYS A 47 -1.08 3.45 -0.62
N THR A 48 -1.41 2.23 -1.04
CA THR A 48 -0.43 1.18 -1.34
C THR A 48 0.40 1.52 -2.59
N ASP A 49 -0.20 2.18 -3.59
CA ASP A 49 0.50 2.60 -4.82
C ASP A 49 1.56 3.65 -4.52
N LEU A 50 1.32 4.53 -3.54
CA LEU A 50 2.28 5.54 -3.09
C LEU A 50 3.64 4.93 -2.71
N ALA A 51 3.64 3.81 -1.98
CA ALA A 51 4.88 3.15 -1.57
C ALA A 51 5.62 2.48 -2.73
N LYS A 52 4.88 1.90 -3.69
CA LYS A 52 5.44 1.33 -4.92
C LYS A 52 6.13 2.41 -5.75
N VAL A 53 5.46 3.55 -5.90
CA VAL A 53 5.95 4.70 -6.65
C VAL A 53 7.16 5.33 -5.97
N LEU A 54 7.16 5.43 -4.63
CA LEU A 54 8.31 5.91 -3.87
C LEU A 54 9.54 5.03 -4.09
N ALA A 55 9.38 3.71 -4.00
CA ALA A 55 10.46 2.75 -4.24
C ALA A 55 10.99 2.86 -5.68
N ALA A 56 10.09 2.86 -6.67
CA ALA A 56 10.46 3.00 -8.09
C ALA A 56 11.15 4.34 -8.40
N SER A 57 10.68 5.45 -7.81
CA SER A 57 11.24 6.80 -8.02
C SER A 57 12.67 6.97 -7.48
N LEU A 58 13.04 6.15 -6.50
CA LEU A 58 14.36 6.14 -5.87
C LEU A 58 15.23 4.96 -6.35
N GLY A 59 14.67 4.00 -7.08
CA GLY A 59 15.36 2.76 -7.45
C GLY A 59 15.65 1.86 -6.24
N HIS A 60 14.85 1.96 -5.18
CA HIS A 60 15.01 1.19 -3.95
C HIS A 60 14.18 -0.10 -3.99
N GLU A 61 14.62 -1.14 -3.27
CA GLU A 61 13.82 -2.34 -3.08
C GLU A 61 12.57 -2.01 -2.26
N LEU A 62 11.39 -2.49 -2.70
CA LEU A 62 10.16 -2.44 -1.93
C LEU A 62 10.01 -3.73 -1.12
N ILE A 63 10.03 -3.60 0.20
CA ILE A 63 9.74 -4.68 1.13
C ILE A 63 8.34 -4.45 1.68
N ARG A 64 7.43 -5.42 1.50
CA ARG A 64 6.04 -5.31 1.93
C ARG A 64 5.75 -6.28 3.07
N LEU A 65 5.20 -5.74 4.15
CA LEU A 65 4.51 -6.46 5.20
C LEU A 65 3.01 -6.20 5.07
N GLN A 66 2.21 -7.25 4.91
CA GLN A 66 0.76 -7.15 4.92
C GLN A 66 0.26 -7.45 6.34
N CYS A 67 -0.48 -6.52 6.93
CA CYS A 67 -1.14 -6.72 8.20
C CYS A 67 -2.51 -7.36 8.03
N TYR A 68 -2.84 -8.24 8.96
CA TYR A 68 -4.10 -8.96 9.09
C TYR A 68 -4.26 -9.42 10.54
N GLU A 69 -5.45 -9.85 10.91
CA GLU A 69 -5.77 -10.30 12.27
C GLU A 69 -5.00 -11.59 12.62
N GLY A 70 -4.32 -11.62 13.77
CA GLY A 70 -3.45 -12.74 14.14
C GLY A 70 -2.11 -12.76 13.41
N LEU A 71 -1.64 -11.63 12.88
CA LEU A 71 -0.24 -11.47 12.47
C LEU A 71 0.65 -11.51 13.72
N ASP A 72 1.58 -12.47 13.75
CA ASP A 72 2.53 -12.65 14.84
C ASP A 72 3.92 -12.09 14.49
N GLU A 73 4.76 -11.94 15.52
CA GLU A 73 6.16 -11.52 15.37
C GLU A 73 6.93 -12.48 14.46
N GLY A 74 6.66 -13.79 14.53
CA GLY A 74 7.34 -14.79 13.71
C GLY A 74 7.20 -14.52 12.21
N LYS A 75 5.98 -14.27 11.71
CA LYS A 75 5.74 -14.00 10.28
C LYS A 75 6.16 -12.60 9.84
N ALA A 76 6.26 -11.65 10.76
CA ALA A 76 6.66 -10.29 10.46
C ALA A 76 8.19 -10.08 10.52
N LEU A 77 8.85 -10.74 11.47
CA LEU A 77 10.24 -10.52 11.85
C LEU A 77 11.18 -11.63 11.36
N TYR A 78 11.06 -12.85 11.88
CA TYR A 78 11.86 -13.99 11.47
C TYR A 78 11.27 -15.34 11.92
N GLU A 79 11.65 -16.40 11.21
CA GLU A 79 11.40 -17.78 11.65
C GLU A 79 12.71 -18.57 11.66
N TRP A 80 12.85 -19.47 12.63
CA TRP A 80 13.98 -20.40 12.68
C TRP A 80 13.74 -21.58 11.71
N GLU A 81 14.72 -21.83 10.83
CA GLU A 81 14.76 -22.99 9.95
C GLU A 81 15.29 -24.24 10.68
N TYR A 82 14.54 -24.74 11.67
CA TYR A 82 14.97 -25.89 12.48
C TYR A 82 15.30 -27.13 11.65
N ALA A 83 14.57 -27.37 10.54
CA ALA A 83 14.86 -28.50 9.64
C ALA A 83 16.26 -28.40 9.01
N LYS A 84 16.67 -27.19 8.63
CA LYS A 84 18.01 -26.91 8.10
C LYS A 84 19.06 -27.04 9.19
N GLN A 85 18.78 -26.57 10.40
CA GLN A 85 19.64 -26.73 11.57
C GLN A 85 19.90 -28.22 11.87
N LEU A 86 18.84 -29.04 11.91
CA LEU A 86 18.94 -30.49 12.12
C LEU A 86 19.74 -31.19 11.01
N LEU A 87 19.52 -30.82 9.74
CA LEU A 87 20.28 -31.36 8.62
C LEU A 87 21.77 -31.02 8.73
N TYR A 88 22.10 -29.79 9.11
CA TYR A 88 23.48 -29.38 9.34
C TYR A 88 24.12 -30.17 10.49
N THR A 89 23.39 -30.37 11.59
CA THR A 89 23.86 -31.20 12.72
C THR A 89 24.10 -32.66 12.29
N GLN A 90 23.28 -33.22 11.39
CA GLN A 90 23.50 -34.57 10.85
C GLN A 90 24.72 -34.64 9.94
N ILE A 91 24.92 -33.66 9.05
CA ILE A 91 26.09 -33.59 8.15
C ILE A 91 27.38 -33.41 8.96
N LEU A 92 27.33 -32.63 10.03
CA LEU A 92 28.48 -32.34 10.89
C LEU A 92 28.68 -33.38 12.00
N LYS A 93 27.89 -34.47 12.03
CA LYS A 93 27.93 -35.47 13.10
C LYS A 93 29.33 -36.04 13.36
N ASP A 94 30.08 -36.32 12.29
CA ASP A 94 31.44 -36.85 12.41
C ASP A 94 32.38 -35.83 13.04
N LYS A 95 32.29 -34.54 12.62
CA LYS A 95 33.06 -33.45 13.23
C LYS A 95 32.66 -33.15 14.67
N ILE A 96 31.37 -33.22 14.98
CA ILE A 96 30.88 -33.07 16.37
C ILE A 96 31.45 -34.20 17.23
N SER A 97 31.52 -35.42 16.70
CA SER A 97 32.13 -36.56 17.40
C SER A 97 33.62 -36.32 17.68
N GLU A 98 34.35 -35.70 16.74
CA GLU A 98 35.74 -35.27 16.96
C GLU A 98 35.87 -34.22 18.08
N VAL A 99 35.02 -33.18 18.11
CA VAL A 99 35.03 -32.14 19.16
C VAL A 99 34.75 -32.72 20.55
N LEU A 100 33.89 -33.74 20.62
CA LEU A 100 33.54 -34.43 21.86
C LEU A 100 34.64 -35.38 22.36
N THR A 101 35.68 -35.65 21.57
CA THR A 101 36.74 -36.59 21.93
C THR A 101 37.43 -36.15 23.23
N GLY A 102 37.44 -37.04 24.23
CA GLY A 102 38.08 -36.79 25.52
C GLY A 102 37.23 -36.05 26.56
N ALA A 103 35.93 -35.82 26.31
CA ALA A 103 35.01 -35.35 27.35
C ALA A 103 34.72 -36.47 28.36
N LYS A 104 34.85 -36.18 29.66
CA LYS A 104 34.65 -37.14 30.76
C LYS A 104 33.21 -37.09 31.28
N GLY A 105 32.25 -37.33 30.38
CA GLY A 105 30.82 -37.41 30.70
C GLY A 105 29.97 -36.37 29.97
N LEU A 106 28.64 -36.47 30.18
CA LEU A 106 27.66 -35.70 29.42
C LEU A 106 27.74 -34.19 29.65
N ALA A 107 28.02 -33.75 30.88
CA ALA A 107 28.12 -32.32 31.20
C ALA A 107 29.28 -31.63 30.45
N GLU A 108 30.48 -32.23 30.46
CA GLU A 108 31.64 -31.68 29.74
C GLU A 108 31.44 -31.72 28.21
N ALA A 109 30.72 -32.72 27.71
CA ALA A 109 30.34 -32.81 26.30
C ALA A 109 29.40 -31.66 25.89
N VAL A 110 28.38 -31.38 26.71
CA VAL A 110 27.45 -30.27 26.48
C VAL A 110 28.18 -28.92 26.53
N ASP A 111 29.04 -28.69 27.52
CA ASP A 111 29.82 -27.45 27.63
C ASP A 111 30.76 -27.23 26.44
N ARG A 112 31.33 -28.30 25.87
CA ARG A 112 32.16 -28.19 24.67
C ARG A 112 31.35 -27.86 23.42
N ILE A 113 30.14 -28.40 23.28
CA ILE A 113 29.24 -28.07 22.17
C ILE A 113 28.73 -26.64 22.32
N ALA A 114 28.37 -26.20 23.53
CA ALA A 114 27.87 -24.86 23.79
C ALA A 114 28.89 -23.75 23.43
N ARG A 115 30.20 -24.05 23.49
CA ARG A 115 31.24 -23.13 22.99
C ARG A 115 31.19 -22.91 21.48
N GLU A 116 30.52 -23.80 20.75
CA GLU A 116 30.28 -23.72 19.32
C GLU A 116 28.83 -23.28 19.02
N ASP A 117 28.12 -22.66 19.98
CA ASP A 117 26.72 -22.23 19.81
C ASP A 117 26.54 -21.32 18.57
N GLU A 118 27.53 -20.50 18.22
CA GLU A 118 27.52 -19.67 17.00
C GLU A 118 27.41 -20.51 15.71
N VAL A 119 27.83 -21.77 15.73
CA VAL A 119 27.68 -22.70 14.59
C VAL A 119 26.23 -23.12 14.42
N PHE A 120 25.43 -23.17 15.50
CA PHE A 120 24.05 -23.67 15.50
C PHE A 120 23.01 -22.54 15.56
N PHE A 121 23.32 -21.43 16.20
CA PHE A 121 22.48 -20.25 16.36
C PHE A 121 23.13 -19.06 15.67
N SER A 122 23.09 -19.08 14.34
CA SER A 122 23.56 -17.99 13.49
C SER A 122 22.47 -17.55 12.52
N GLU A 123 22.66 -16.38 11.92
CA GLU A 123 21.82 -15.83 10.83
C GLU A 123 21.59 -16.85 9.70
N ARG A 124 22.42 -17.89 9.57
CA ARG A 124 22.28 -18.97 8.57
C ARG A 124 21.01 -19.81 8.73
N PHE A 125 20.45 -19.88 9.94
CA PHE A 125 19.23 -20.63 10.25
C PHE A 125 18.04 -19.72 10.54
N VAL A 126 18.21 -18.42 10.35
CA VAL A 126 17.12 -17.45 10.47
C VAL A 126 16.60 -17.16 9.08
N LEU A 127 15.31 -17.41 8.87
CA LEU A 127 14.60 -16.97 7.67
C LEU A 127 14.10 -15.54 7.92
N PRO A 128 14.73 -14.51 7.31
CA PRO A 128 14.29 -13.14 7.52
C PRO A 128 12.93 -12.90 6.88
N ARG A 129 12.00 -12.36 7.67
CA ARG A 129 10.69 -11.87 7.22
C ARG A 129 10.77 -10.36 6.92
N PRO A 130 9.69 -9.71 6.44
CA PRO A 130 9.76 -8.35 5.91
C PRO A 130 10.45 -7.32 6.83
N LEU A 131 10.21 -7.37 8.15
CA LEU A 131 10.81 -6.41 9.08
C LEU A 131 12.32 -6.63 9.23
N LEU A 132 12.76 -7.85 9.50
CA LEU A 132 14.19 -8.14 9.61
C LEU A 132 14.91 -7.91 8.27
N LYS A 133 14.28 -8.27 7.15
CA LYS A 133 14.81 -8.01 5.81
C LYS A 133 15.00 -6.51 5.55
N ALA A 134 14.10 -5.66 6.03
CA ALA A 134 14.21 -4.22 5.89
C ALA A 134 15.33 -3.63 6.78
N ILE A 135 15.41 -4.06 8.03
CA ILE A 135 16.42 -3.58 8.99
C ILE A 135 17.83 -4.02 8.55
N HIS A 136 18.00 -5.29 8.17
CA HIS A 136 19.31 -5.83 7.78
C HIS A 136 19.64 -5.61 6.29
N SER A 137 18.86 -4.80 5.56
CA SER A 137 19.11 -4.56 4.14
C SER A 137 20.47 -3.89 3.92
N GLU A 138 21.28 -4.45 3.01
CA GLU A 138 22.58 -3.89 2.61
C GLU A 138 22.44 -2.59 1.79
N ASN A 139 21.23 -2.27 1.33
CA ASN A 139 20.94 -1.08 0.54
C ASN A 139 19.78 -0.30 1.17
N GLN A 140 19.62 0.96 0.76
CA GLN A 140 18.42 1.71 1.07
C GLN A 140 17.17 1.03 0.47
N CYS A 141 16.14 0.85 1.28
CA CYS A 141 14.89 0.21 0.89
C CYS A 141 13.67 1.03 1.32
N VAL A 142 12.51 0.69 0.77
CA VAL A 142 11.20 1.20 1.21
C VAL A 142 10.47 0.05 1.92
N LEU A 143 10.10 0.27 3.17
CA LEU A 143 9.28 -0.66 3.94
C LEU A 143 7.82 -0.19 3.90
N LEU A 144 6.97 -0.98 3.27
CA LEU A 144 5.52 -0.81 3.28
C LEU A 144 4.92 -1.74 4.33
N VAL A 145 4.29 -1.17 5.36
CA VAL A 145 3.43 -1.89 6.30
C VAL A 145 1.98 -1.56 5.93
N ASP A 146 1.33 -2.52 5.26
CA ASP A 146 0.04 -2.31 4.62
C ASP A 146 -1.10 -2.75 5.54
N GLU A 147 -2.14 -1.92 5.67
CA GLU A 147 -3.34 -2.17 6.49
C GLU A 147 -3.04 -2.43 7.98
N ILE A 148 -2.20 -1.59 8.59
CA ILE A 148 -1.81 -1.71 10.02
C ILE A 148 -3.02 -1.68 10.97
N ASP A 149 -4.14 -1.14 10.51
CA ASP A 149 -5.41 -1.16 11.21
C ASP A 149 -6.03 -2.54 11.37
N LYS A 150 -5.56 -3.56 10.65
CA LYS A 150 -6.00 -4.95 10.80
C LYS A 150 -5.14 -5.78 11.76
N ALA A 151 -3.96 -5.28 12.16
CA ALA A 151 -3.13 -5.97 13.13
C ALA A 151 -3.62 -5.73 14.56
N ASP A 152 -3.18 -6.58 15.48
CA ASP A 152 -3.52 -6.46 16.90
C ASP A 152 -2.67 -5.39 17.61
N ALA A 153 -3.12 -4.95 18.79
CA ALA A 153 -2.42 -3.91 19.56
C ALA A 153 -1.01 -4.33 20.02
N GLU A 154 -0.81 -5.62 20.28
CA GLU A 154 0.51 -6.18 20.63
C GLU A 154 1.50 -5.99 19.49
N PHE A 155 1.10 -6.30 18.26
CA PHE A 155 1.92 -6.09 17.07
C PHE A 155 2.21 -4.60 16.83
N GLU A 156 1.25 -3.71 17.08
CA GLU A 156 1.45 -2.28 16.97
C GLU A 156 2.51 -1.76 17.95
N ALA A 157 2.51 -2.26 19.20
CA ALA A 157 3.52 -1.92 20.21
C ALA A 157 4.92 -2.41 19.80
N PHE A 158 5.01 -3.65 19.30
CA PHE A 158 6.25 -4.20 18.76
C PHE A 158 6.79 -3.39 17.59
N LEU A 159 5.92 -3.03 16.63
CA LEU A 159 6.30 -2.22 15.48
C LEU A 159 6.78 -0.82 15.92
N LEU A 160 6.14 -0.24 16.94
CA LEU A 160 6.53 1.05 17.51
C LEU A 160 7.94 1.04 18.11
N GLU A 161 8.32 -0.03 18.79
CA GLU A 161 9.67 -0.22 19.31
C GLU A 161 10.67 -0.24 18.16
N LEU A 162 10.41 -1.07 17.14
CA LEU A 162 11.24 -1.18 15.95
C LEU A 162 11.38 0.17 15.22
N LEU A 163 10.29 0.90 14.99
CA LEU A 163 10.31 2.17 14.27
C LEU A 163 10.96 3.32 15.05
N SER A 164 11.12 3.17 16.38
CA SER A 164 11.74 4.20 17.22
C SER A 164 13.25 4.17 17.11
N ASP A 165 13.86 2.98 17.18
CA ASP A 165 15.31 2.82 17.22
C ASP A 165 15.89 2.15 15.96
N PHE A 166 15.03 1.68 15.05
CA PHE A 166 15.40 0.88 13.87
C PHE A 166 16.32 -0.28 14.23
N GLN A 167 15.99 -0.97 15.32
CA GLN A 167 16.69 -2.15 15.79
C GLN A 167 15.71 -3.23 16.22
N ILE A 168 16.18 -4.46 16.27
CA ILE A 168 15.42 -5.64 16.65
C ILE A 168 16.25 -6.44 17.65
N SER A 169 15.65 -6.86 18.76
CA SER A 169 16.30 -7.78 19.68
C SER A 169 15.90 -9.22 19.33
N VAL A 170 16.88 -10.03 18.93
CA VAL A 170 16.71 -11.46 18.70
C VAL A 170 17.36 -12.19 19.87
N PRO A 171 16.63 -12.98 20.68
CA PRO A 171 17.17 -13.60 21.89
C PRO A 171 18.49 -14.34 21.69
N GLU A 172 18.64 -15.06 20.58
CA GLU A 172 19.81 -15.88 20.29
C GLU A 172 20.91 -15.15 19.50
N LEU A 173 20.58 -14.05 18.81
CA LEU A 173 21.54 -13.29 17.98
C LEU A 173 21.91 -11.92 18.58
N GLY A 174 21.28 -11.54 19.69
CA GLY A 174 21.40 -10.21 20.27
C GLY A 174 20.64 -9.14 19.49
N THR A 175 21.01 -7.88 19.70
CA THR A 175 20.36 -6.73 19.07
C THR A 175 20.94 -6.45 17.69
N LEU A 176 20.08 -6.49 16.67
CA LEU A 176 20.39 -6.18 15.29
C LEU A 176 19.92 -4.77 14.95
N THR A 177 20.85 -3.86 14.68
CA THR A 177 20.55 -2.46 14.30
C THR A 177 20.54 -2.30 12.78
N ALA A 178 19.69 -1.40 12.27
CA ALA A 178 19.59 -1.15 10.85
C ALA A 178 20.90 -0.62 10.25
N LYS A 179 21.38 -1.28 9.19
CA LYS A 179 22.53 -0.80 8.39
C LYS A 179 22.16 0.48 7.64
N HIS A 180 20.96 0.48 7.07
CA HIS A 180 20.36 1.61 6.38
C HIS A 180 18.93 1.81 6.89
N ILE A 181 18.64 3.00 7.42
CA ILE A 181 17.27 3.32 7.87
C ILE A 181 16.34 3.30 6.65
N PRO A 182 15.31 2.43 6.64
CA PRO A 182 14.37 2.33 5.52
C PRO A 182 13.44 3.54 5.48
N LEU A 183 12.93 3.85 4.29
CA LEU A 183 11.79 4.75 4.16
C LEU A 183 10.52 3.97 4.46
N VAL A 184 9.84 4.32 5.56
CA VAL A 184 8.68 3.55 6.03
C VAL A 184 7.38 4.24 5.65
N ILE A 185 6.47 3.48 5.05
CA ILE A 185 5.08 3.85 4.80
C ILE A 185 4.17 2.84 5.50
N LEU A 186 3.34 3.35 6.41
CA LEU A 186 2.25 2.64 7.05
C LEU A 186 0.95 3.03 6.35
N THR A 187 0.11 2.09 5.97
CA THR A 187 -1.22 2.41 5.41
C THR A 187 -2.32 1.94 6.35
N SER A 188 -3.39 2.74 6.44
CA SER A 188 -4.58 2.40 7.22
C SER A 188 -5.84 2.77 6.43
N ASN A 189 -6.84 1.89 6.48
CA ASN A 189 -8.19 2.19 5.97
C ASN A 189 -9.07 2.86 7.02
N ASN A 190 -8.50 3.19 8.19
CA ASN A 190 -9.19 3.75 9.34
C ASN A 190 -10.32 2.82 9.86
N ALA A 191 -10.14 1.50 9.75
CA ALA A 191 -11.10 0.51 10.27
C ALA A 191 -11.13 0.48 11.80
N ARG A 192 -10.00 0.78 12.45
CA ARG A 192 -9.88 1.02 13.89
C ARG A 192 -9.02 2.27 14.12
N GLU A 193 -9.22 2.91 15.25
CA GLU A 193 -8.39 4.06 15.64
C GLU A 193 -6.97 3.60 16.03
N MET A 194 -5.97 4.21 15.41
CA MET A 194 -4.55 3.95 15.72
C MET A 194 -4.13 4.64 17.01
N SER A 195 -3.16 4.05 17.71
CA SER A 195 -2.66 4.63 18.96
C SER A 195 -2.05 6.01 18.75
N ASP A 196 -2.21 6.87 19.75
CA ASP A 196 -1.54 8.17 19.80
C ASP A 196 -0.02 8.04 19.71
N ALA A 197 0.54 6.95 20.26
CA ALA A 197 1.97 6.67 20.20
C ALA A 197 2.46 6.52 18.75
N LEU A 198 1.74 5.73 17.93
CA LEU A 198 2.06 5.54 16.51
C LEU A 198 1.90 6.85 15.73
N LYS A 199 0.79 7.57 15.94
CA LYS A 199 0.53 8.86 15.30
C LYS A 199 1.63 9.90 15.61
N ARG A 200 2.13 9.96 16.85
CA ARG A 200 3.18 10.92 17.26
C ARG A 200 4.57 10.61 16.68
N ARG A 201 4.84 9.34 16.37
CA ARG A 201 6.11 8.90 15.79
C ARG A 201 6.15 9.04 14.26
N CYS A 202 4.98 9.15 13.61
CA CYS A 202 4.85 9.25 12.17
C CYS A 202 4.55 10.67 11.68
N LEU A 203 4.92 10.96 10.43
CA LEU A 203 4.32 12.05 9.68
C LEU A 203 2.95 11.60 9.18
N HIS A 204 1.90 12.34 9.52
CA HIS A 204 0.54 12.00 9.14
C HIS A 204 0.19 12.53 7.75
N LEU A 205 -0.32 11.65 6.89
CA LEU A 205 -0.80 11.96 5.55
C LEU A 205 -2.19 11.37 5.35
N TYR A 206 -3.20 12.23 5.27
CA TYR A 206 -4.54 11.82 4.86
C TYR A 206 -4.70 11.96 3.34
N ILE A 207 -5.09 10.87 2.67
CA ILE A 207 -5.42 10.83 1.24
C ILE A 207 -6.91 10.52 1.10
N ASP A 208 -7.66 11.47 0.57
CA ASP A 208 -9.08 11.32 0.27
C ASP A 208 -9.31 10.97 -1.20
N PHE A 209 -10.56 10.74 -1.59
CA PHE A 209 -10.94 10.64 -2.99
C PHE A 209 -10.51 11.90 -3.77
N PRO A 210 -9.98 11.73 -4.99
CA PRO A 210 -9.54 12.85 -5.80
C PRO A 210 -10.73 13.72 -6.22
N ASP A 211 -10.48 15.01 -6.42
CA ASP A 211 -11.44 15.87 -7.09
C ASP A 211 -11.61 15.45 -8.57
N ARG A 212 -12.63 15.98 -9.25
CA ARG A 212 -12.91 15.64 -10.65
C ARG A 212 -11.70 15.87 -11.57
N LYS A 213 -10.93 16.94 -11.36
CA LYS A 213 -9.79 17.28 -12.21
C LYS A 213 -8.64 16.31 -11.98
N GLN A 214 -8.36 15.98 -10.73
CA GLN A 214 -7.36 15.01 -10.33
C GLN A 214 -7.72 13.62 -10.84
N GLU A 215 -8.97 13.19 -10.70
CA GLU A 215 -9.42 11.87 -11.13
C GLU A 215 -9.33 11.69 -12.65
N LEU A 216 -9.71 12.71 -13.42
CA LEU A 216 -9.54 12.70 -14.88
C LEU A 216 -8.07 12.61 -15.28
N ALA A 217 -7.20 13.34 -14.58
CA ALA A 217 -5.77 13.25 -14.83
C ALA A 217 -5.22 11.85 -14.51
N ILE A 218 -5.70 11.21 -13.45
CA ILE A 218 -5.33 9.84 -13.10
C ILE A 218 -5.77 8.86 -14.19
N ILE A 219 -7.01 8.98 -14.68
CA ILE A 219 -7.52 8.13 -15.77
C ILE A 219 -6.68 8.30 -17.03
N ARG A 220 -6.41 9.54 -17.46
CA ARG A 220 -5.57 9.81 -18.65
C ARG A 220 -4.17 9.22 -18.52
N LEU A 221 -3.61 9.21 -17.31
CA LEU A 221 -2.29 8.67 -17.04
C LEU A 221 -2.27 7.14 -17.02
N LYS A 222 -3.29 6.49 -16.46
CA LYS A 222 -3.34 5.02 -16.27
C LYS A 222 -4.06 4.27 -17.39
N VAL A 223 -4.92 4.95 -18.17
CA VAL A 223 -5.73 4.39 -19.27
C VAL A 223 -5.71 5.38 -20.45
N PRO A 224 -4.57 5.54 -21.14
CA PRO A 224 -4.42 6.54 -22.21
C PRO A 224 -5.28 6.24 -23.45
N GLU A 225 -5.71 4.98 -23.64
CA GLU A 225 -6.59 4.57 -24.74
C GLU A 225 -8.04 5.05 -24.57
N ALA A 226 -8.44 5.47 -23.37
CA ALA A 226 -9.80 5.89 -23.11
C ALA A 226 -10.11 7.25 -23.76
N ALA A 227 -11.25 7.35 -24.45
CA ALA A 227 -11.69 8.62 -25.02
C ALA A 227 -11.94 9.66 -23.92
N ASP A 228 -11.49 10.90 -24.12
CA ASP A 228 -11.64 11.98 -23.13
C ASP A 228 -13.08 12.19 -22.66
N LYS A 229 -14.04 12.15 -23.60
CA LYS A 229 -15.47 12.28 -23.28
C LYS A 229 -15.97 11.14 -22.40
N LEU A 230 -15.52 9.91 -22.67
CA LEU A 230 -15.89 8.74 -21.87
C LEU A 230 -15.35 8.88 -20.44
N ALA A 231 -14.08 9.26 -20.30
CA ALA A 231 -13.48 9.51 -18.99
C ALA A 231 -14.23 10.60 -18.21
N GLU A 232 -14.62 11.70 -18.86
CA GLU A 232 -15.43 12.76 -18.26
C GLU A 232 -16.80 12.30 -17.77
N GLU A 233 -17.50 11.48 -18.55
CA GLU A 233 -18.81 10.93 -18.18
C GLU A 233 -18.67 9.93 -17.02
N VAL A 234 -17.68 9.02 -17.06
CA VAL A 234 -17.39 8.06 -15.99
C VAL A 234 -17.08 8.77 -14.67
N VAL A 235 -16.19 9.75 -14.67
CA VAL A 235 -15.85 10.50 -13.45
C VAL A 235 -17.07 11.22 -12.90
N ALA A 236 -17.92 11.79 -13.76
CA ALA A 236 -19.12 12.46 -13.30
C ALA A 236 -20.11 11.50 -12.61
N VAL A 237 -20.26 10.28 -13.13
CA VAL A 237 -21.06 9.23 -12.50
C VAL A 237 -20.45 8.82 -11.16
N VAL A 238 -19.17 8.44 -11.12
CA VAL A 238 -18.50 8.02 -9.88
C VAL A 238 -18.58 9.10 -8.80
N GLN A 239 -18.32 10.36 -9.14
CA GLN A 239 -18.42 11.48 -8.20
C GLN A 239 -19.86 11.70 -7.68
N SER A 240 -20.89 11.35 -8.44
CA SER A 240 -22.27 11.35 -7.93
C SER A 240 -22.53 10.17 -6.99
N LEU A 241 -22.04 8.97 -7.33
CA LEU A 241 -22.17 7.78 -6.49
C LEU A 241 -21.45 7.93 -5.15
N ARG A 242 -20.31 8.64 -5.10
CA ARG A 242 -19.59 8.93 -3.85
C ARG A 242 -20.36 9.83 -2.88
N LYS A 243 -21.39 10.52 -3.34
CA LYS A 243 -22.27 11.35 -2.48
C LYS A 243 -23.43 10.55 -1.87
N LEU A 244 -23.64 9.33 -2.34
CA LEU A 244 -24.65 8.44 -1.80
C LEU A 244 -24.13 7.76 -0.53
N ASP A 245 -25.04 7.45 0.39
CA ASP A 245 -24.76 6.62 1.55
C ASP A 245 -24.69 5.14 1.13
N LEU A 246 -23.58 4.79 0.49
CA LEU A 246 -23.27 3.43 0.07
C LEU A 246 -22.49 2.71 1.17
N LYS A 247 -22.73 1.41 1.33
CA LYS A 247 -21.95 0.58 2.25
C LYS A 247 -20.47 0.54 1.85
N LYS A 248 -20.19 0.49 0.54
CA LYS A 248 -18.82 0.66 0.01
C LYS A 248 -18.81 1.65 -1.14
N THR A 249 -18.26 2.81 -0.85
CA THR A 249 -18.00 3.86 -1.84
C THR A 249 -16.96 3.42 -2.87
N PRO A 250 -17.19 3.64 -4.18
CA PRO A 250 -16.24 3.25 -5.23
C PRO A 250 -14.93 4.06 -5.15
N GLY A 251 -13.79 3.35 -5.13
CA GLY A 251 -12.46 3.92 -5.15
C GLY A 251 -11.97 4.28 -6.54
N ILE A 252 -10.70 4.73 -6.60
CA ILE A 252 -10.02 5.02 -7.87
C ILE A 252 -9.78 3.70 -8.62
N SER A 253 -9.46 2.62 -7.92
CA SER A 253 -9.28 1.29 -8.52
C SER A 253 -10.53 0.84 -9.28
N GLU A 254 -11.71 0.90 -8.63
CA GLU A 254 -12.97 0.58 -9.29
C GLU A 254 -13.26 1.50 -10.49
N THR A 255 -12.93 2.79 -10.38
CA THR A 255 -13.09 3.76 -11.48
C THR A 255 -12.22 3.38 -12.68
N LEU A 256 -10.94 3.04 -12.45
CA LEU A 256 -10.02 2.63 -13.51
C LEU A 256 -10.44 1.32 -14.16
N ASP A 257 -10.91 0.36 -13.38
CA ASP A 257 -11.40 -0.93 -13.89
C ASP A 257 -12.63 -0.73 -14.77
N TRP A 258 -13.54 0.19 -14.41
CA TRP A 258 -14.70 0.51 -15.22
C TRP A 258 -14.32 1.21 -16.54
N VAL A 259 -13.43 2.20 -16.50
CA VAL A 259 -12.95 2.85 -17.72
C VAL A 259 -12.29 1.85 -18.66
N LYS A 260 -11.47 0.93 -18.13
CA LYS A 260 -10.85 -0.14 -18.93
C LYS A 260 -11.89 -1.07 -19.54
N ALA A 261 -12.88 -1.51 -18.76
CA ALA A 261 -13.96 -2.36 -19.25
C ALA A 261 -14.73 -1.69 -20.40
N LEU A 262 -15.10 -0.42 -20.24
CA LEU A 262 -15.79 0.36 -21.28
C LEU A 262 -14.92 0.56 -22.54
N THR A 263 -13.63 0.78 -22.36
CA THR A 263 -12.67 0.90 -23.46
C THR A 263 -12.54 -0.42 -24.23
N LEU A 264 -12.50 -1.56 -23.54
CA LEU A 264 -12.46 -2.89 -24.15
C LEU A 264 -13.75 -3.21 -24.93
N LEU A 265 -14.89 -2.68 -24.49
CA LEU A 265 -16.17 -2.80 -25.19
C LEU A 265 -16.31 -1.82 -26.37
N ASN A 266 -15.27 -1.05 -26.70
CA ASN A 266 -15.27 0.00 -27.73
C ASN A 266 -16.39 1.03 -27.56
N VAL A 267 -16.79 1.28 -26.32
CA VAL A 267 -17.83 2.25 -25.98
C VAL A 267 -17.27 3.65 -26.15
N GLN A 268 -17.94 4.47 -26.96
CA GLN A 268 -17.55 5.87 -27.18
C GLN A 268 -18.33 6.86 -26.30
N LYS A 269 -19.47 6.42 -25.74
CA LYS A 269 -20.38 7.25 -24.97
C LYS A 269 -21.18 6.37 -24.00
N LEU A 270 -21.41 6.86 -22.78
CA LEU A 270 -22.28 6.17 -21.84
C LEU A 270 -23.75 6.37 -22.19
N ASP A 271 -24.49 5.27 -22.26
CA ASP A 271 -25.95 5.25 -22.27
C ASP A 271 -26.49 4.53 -21.02
N ASP A 272 -27.80 4.66 -20.79
CA ASP A 272 -28.44 4.20 -19.56
C ASP A 272 -28.38 2.66 -19.43
N GLU A 273 -28.49 1.95 -20.54
CA GLU A 273 -28.49 0.49 -20.59
C GLU A 273 -27.12 -0.04 -20.19
N LEU A 274 -26.08 0.47 -20.84
CA LEU A 274 -24.70 0.08 -20.57
C LEU A 274 -24.25 0.43 -19.15
N VAL A 275 -24.65 1.58 -18.61
CA VAL A 275 -24.35 1.93 -17.22
C VAL A 275 -24.99 0.92 -16.27
N ASN A 276 -26.24 0.51 -16.50
CA ASN A 276 -26.91 -0.47 -15.66
C ASN A 276 -26.29 -1.86 -15.78
N GLU A 277 -25.90 -2.28 -16.99
CA GLU A 277 -25.23 -3.58 -17.22
C GLU A 277 -23.83 -3.65 -16.62
N THR A 278 -23.15 -2.51 -16.50
CA THR A 278 -21.76 -2.44 -16.03
C THR A 278 -21.62 -1.91 -14.61
N LEU A 279 -22.72 -1.56 -13.92
CA LEU A 279 -22.70 -0.96 -12.59
C LEU A 279 -22.03 -1.84 -11.53
N ASP A 280 -22.16 -3.17 -11.69
CA ASP A 280 -21.54 -4.18 -10.82
C ASP A 280 -20.01 -4.14 -10.85
N THR A 281 -19.41 -3.48 -11.86
CA THR A 281 -17.97 -3.26 -11.91
C THR A 281 -17.50 -2.28 -10.83
N ILE A 282 -18.32 -1.29 -10.48
CA ILE A 282 -17.97 -0.23 -9.52
C ILE A 282 -18.69 -0.33 -8.18
N VAL A 283 -19.89 -0.93 -8.13
CA VAL A 283 -20.67 -1.12 -6.90
C VAL A 283 -20.76 -2.62 -6.59
N LYS A 284 -20.45 -3.02 -5.34
CA LYS A 284 -20.29 -4.45 -4.98
C LYS A 284 -21.43 -5.05 -4.15
N TYR A 285 -22.27 -4.21 -3.55
CA TYR A 285 -23.38 -4.68 -2.71
C TYR A 285 -24.70 -4.48 -3.45
N GLU A 286 -25.56 -5.51 -3.46
CA GLU A 286 -26.85 -5.45 -4.16
C GLU A 286 -27.73 -4.29 -3.69
N GLY A 287 -27.73 -4.00 -2.38
CA GLY A 287 -28.44 -2.84 -1.83
C GLY A 287 -27.89 -1.51 -2.34
N ASP A 288 -26.58 -1.41 -2.52
CA ASP A 288 -25.92 -0.21 -3.07
C ASP A 288 -26.20 -0.08 -4.57
N VAL A 289 -26.27 -1.20 -5.31
CA VAL A 289 -26.63 -1.22 -6.74
C VAL A 289 -28.03 -0.62 -6.93
N ARG A 290 -29.01 -1.02 -6.11
CA ARG A 290 -30.37 -0.47 -6.19
C ARG A 290 -30.39 1.05 -5.94
N LYS A 291 -29.70 1.52 -4.89
CA LYS A 291 -29.55 2.96 -4.60
C LYS A 291 -28.88 3.71 -5.76
N ALA A 292 -27.83 3.15 -6.33
CA ALA A 292 -27.10 3.73 -7.44
C ALA A 292 -27.97 3.82 -8.71
N GLN A 293 -28.75 2.77 -9.02
CA GLN A 293 -29.70 2.78 -10.15
C GLN A 293 -30.78 3.85 -10.02
N GLU A 294 -31.27 4.12 -8.81
CA GLU A 294 -32.22 5.20 -8.54
C GLU A 294 -31.60 6.57 -8.80
N GLU A 295 -30.41 6.86 -8.25
CA GLU A 295 -29.70 8.13 -8.49
C GLU A 295 -29.33 8.33 -9.96
N LEU A 296 -28.94 7.25 -10.65
CA LEU A 296 -28.55 7.28 -12.06
C LEU A 296 -29.73 7.66 -12.98
N LYS A 297 -30.96 7.21 -12.67
CA LYS A 297 -32.16 7.65 -13.40
C LYS A 297 -32.35 9.16 -13.32
N ASP A 298 -32.09 9.75 -12.16
CA ASP A 298 -32.20 11.20 -11.94
C ASP A 298 -31.00 11.98 -12.50
N TYR A 299 -29.81 11.39 -12.50
CA TYR A 299 -28.62 11.94 -13.16
C TYR A 299 -28.82 12.04 -14.68
N VAL A 300 -29.26 10.97 -15.33
CA VAL A 300 -29.53 10.95 -16.77
C VAL A 300 -30.61 11.95 -17.14
N ARG A 301 -31.70 12.05 -16.37
CA ARG A 301 -32.75 13.07 -16.56
C ARG A 301 -32.16 14.49 -16.54
N ARG A 302 -31.28 14.78 -15.58
CA ARG A 302 -30.60 16.09 -15.46
C ARG A 302 -29.63 16.35 -16.62
N VAL A 303 -28.88 15.35 -17.08
CA VAL A 303 -27.96 15.48 -18.23
C VAL A 303 -28.73 15.66 -19.53
N ARG A 304 -29.84 14.93 -19.74
CA ARG A 304 -30.72 15.13 -20.91
C ARG A 304 -31.39 16.50 -20.90
N ALA A 305 -31.83 16.98 -19.74
CA ALA A 305 -32.39 18.33 -19.62
C ALA A 305 -31.37 19.43 -19.93
N ARG A 306 -30.10 19.28 -19.50
CA ARG A 306 -29.02 20.21 -19.84
C ARG A 306 -28.65 20.17 -21.33
N ARG A 307 -28.53 18.97 -21.92
CA ARG A 307 -28.27 18.82 -23.36
C ARG A 307 -29.43 19.34 -24.23
N GLY A 308 -30.68 19.24 -23.75
CA GLY A 308 -31.85 19.83 -24.41
C GLY A 308 -31.87 21.36 -24.34
N ALA A 309 -31.40 21.96 -23.24
CA ALA A 309 -31.29 23.41 -23.09
C ALA A 309 -30.13 24.03 -23.91
N ASP A 310 -29.00 23.32 -24.04
CA ASP A 310 -27.88 23.76 -24.90
C ASP A 310 -28.25 23.70 -26.40
N ALA A 311 -29.14 22.77 -26.79
CA ALA A 311 -29.64 22.66 -28.16
C ALA A 311 -30.66 23.76 -28.53
N THR A 312 -31.48 24.21 -27.58
CA THR A 312 -32.45 25.31 -27.79
C THR A 312 -31.83 26.70 -27.64
N GLY A 313 -30.72 26.84 -26.90
CA GLY A 313 -29.99 28.10 -26.75
C GLY A 313 -29.15 28.52 -27.97
N SER A 314 -28.86 27.58 -28.89
CA SER A 314 -28.08 27.84 -30.11
C SER A 314 -28.95 28.14 -31.34
N SER A 315 -30.26 27.89 -31.31
CA SER A 315 -31.14 28.06 -32.48
C SER A 315 -31.81 29.44 -32.58
N ASP A 316 -31.85 30.22 -31.51
CA ASP A 316 -32.59 31.50 -31.47
C ASP A 316 -31.73 32.74 -31.77
N LYS A 317 -30.41 32.61 -31.99
CA LYS A 317 -29.54 33.75 -32.34
C LYS A 317 -29.29 33.94 -33.84
N ASP A 318 -29.69 33.01 -34.69
CA ASP A 318 -29.45 33.06 -36.14
C ASP A 318 -30.70 33.45 -36.98
N LEU A 319 -31.80 33.91 -36.35
CA LEU A 319 -33.04 34.31 -37.04
C LEU A 319 -33.34 35.81 -37.01
N LEU A 320 -32.38 36.65 -36.60
CA LEU A 320 -32.50 38.11 -36.68
C LEU A 320 -31.23 38.73 -37.30
N ASN A 321 -31.09 38.56 -38.61
CA ASN A 321 -30.39 39.48 -39.52
C ASN A 321 -30.95 39.33 -40.93
#